data_AF-A0A061N8B3-F1
#
_entry.id   AF-A0A061N8B3-F1
#
_cell.length_a   1.000
_cell.length_b   1.000
_cell.length_c   1.000
_cell.angle_alpha   90.00
_cell.angle_beta   90.00
_cell.angle_gamma   90.00
#
_symmetry.space_group_name_H-M   'P 1'
#
loop_
_entity.id
_entity.type
_entity.pdbx_description
1 polymer ?
#
loop_
_entity_poly.entity_id
_entity_poly.type
_entity_poly.pdbx_seq_one_letter_code
_entity_poly.pdbx_strand_id
1 'polypeptide(L)'
;MRLKKRQQHSESTQAASAQSFDAALFFGEEGLLSKTTRNYEERAGQSTMSTAVWKAMNNEEHLLCEAATGTGKTLAYLYPALMKSLEANRPTVIATETIALQQQIVDREIVKLNEALNEDINVAILKGRSHYLCLQKFEHFLDRMPSSYDEHLFAAQLLVWLVETIDGDIEELNLPSGGYTLWEELKSDSYTCSHAGCSYYNRCYYHRAKERAKHAQLIITNHSLLFTDRFSSSGILPKYDTVIFDEAHQMEDTAGKYLGYESNYQQLVRLISRFGLQDSDGLLFEIERSLKGKSITRYDMEWVRNRKQELYHLQSEWLQLFQTLQNIANKKTFRNDSLSTIAV
;
A
#
# COMPACT_ATOMS: atom_id res chain seq x y z
N MET A 1 -9.66 -2.41 37.23
CA MET A 1 -8.41 -3.09 36.81
C MET A 1 -7.39 -1.99 36.51
N ARG A 2 -6.31 -1.90 37.30
CA ARG A 2 -5.38 -0.75 37.32
C ARG A 2 -4.59 -0.65 36.01
N LEU A 3 -4.82 0.43 35.26
CA LEU A 3 -3.97 0.86 34.14
C LEU A 3 -2.60 1.25 34.68
N LYS A 4 -1.55 0.49 34.33
CA LYS A 4 -0.16 0.90 34.56
C LYS A 4 0.17 2.07 33.62
N LYS A 5 0.50 3.20 34.23
CA LYS A 5 1.00 4.42 33.58
C LYS A 5 2.28 4.07 32.79
N ARG A 6 2.26 4.25 31.47
CA ARG A 6 3.45 4.24 30.60
C ARG A 6 4.19 5.56 30.87
N GLN A 7 5.19 5.53 31.76
CA GLN A 7 6.08 6.65 32.05
C GLN A 7 7.48 6.35 31.49
N GLN A 8 8.12 7.42 30.99
CA GLN A 8 9.48 7.53 30.46
C GLN A 8 9.68 7.06 29.01
N HIS A 9 9.50 7.99 28.07
CA HIS A 9 9.77 7.85 26.64
C HIS A 9 10.70 8.96 26.12
N SER A 10 11.41 9.66 27.02
CA SER A 10 12.23 10.83 26.66
C SER A 10 13.74 10.68 26.92
N GLU A 11 14.18 9.63 27.63
CA GLU A 11 15.60 9.42 27.94
C GLU A 11 16.28 8.41 27.00
N SER A 12 15.54 7.48 26.39
CA SER A 12 16.12 6.48 25.47
C SER A 12 16.53 7.08 24.13
N THR A 13 15.74 8.00 23.57
CA THR A 13 15.98 8.57 22.24
C THR A 13 17.28 9.40 22.13
N GLN A 14 17.92 9.76 23.24
CA GLN A 14 19.18 10.50 23.25
C GLN A 14 20.42 9.63 23.03
N ALA A 15 20.39 8.32 23.33
CA ALA A 15 21.59 7.48 23.24
C ALA A 15 21.98 7.14 21.78
N ALA A 16 21.02 6.86 20.90
CA ALA A 16 21.28 6.66 19.47
C ALA A 16 21.78 7.93 18.75
N SER A 17 21.38 9.12 19.23
CA SER A 17 21.80 10.39 18.62
C SER A 17 23.29 10.71 18.79
N ALA A 18 23.99 9.98 19.66
CA ALA A 18 25.42 10.16 19.96
C ALA A 18 26.35 9.15 19.26
N GLN A 19 25.81 8.12 18.58
CA GLN A 19 26.63 7.14 17.86
C GLN A 19 26.86 7.61 16.42
N SER A 20 28.13 7.79 16.03
CA SER A 20 28.50 7.92 14.62
C SER A 20 28.36 6.57 13.93
N PHE A 21 27.88 6.54 12.68
CA PHE A 21 27.84 5.31 11.89
C PHE A 21 29.21 4.63 11.83
N ASP A 22 29.26 3.37 12.22
CA ASP A 22 30.41 2.48 12.05
C ASP A 22 29.91 1.06 11.76
N ALA A 23 30.21 0.57 10.56
CA ALA A 23 29.82 -0.76 10.10
C ALA A 23 30.60 -1.87 10.80
N ALA A 24 31.87 -1.66 11.14
CA ALA A 24 32.70 -2.64 11.84
C ALA A 24 32.25 -2.79 13.30
N LEU A 25 31.88 -1.68 13.95
CA LEU A 25 31.33 -1.70 15.31
C LEU A 25 29.98 -2.42 15.38
N PHE A 26 29.19 -2.42 14.30
CA PHE A 26 27.90 -3.10 14.25
C PHE A 26 28.01 -4.57 13.79
N PHE A 27 28.69 -4.84 12.67
CA PHE A 27 28.76 -6.14 11.99
C PHE A 27 30.06 -6.93 12.21
N GLY A 28 31.04 -6.41 12.95
CA GLY A 28 32.28 -7.16 13.21
C GLY A 28 32.07 -8.38 14.11
N GLU A 29 33.04 -9.28 14.17
CA GLU A 29 33.05 -10.46 15.06
C GLU A 29 32.70 -10.12 16.52
N GLU A 30 33.18 -9.00 17.06
CA GLU A 30 32.86 -8.50 18.41
C GLU A 30 31.90 -7.29 18.41
N GLY A 31 31.22 -7.06 17.29
CA GLY A 31 30.30 -5.95 17.08
C GLY A 31 28.99 -6.05 17.89
N LEU A 32 28.15 -5.02 17.78
CA LEU A 32 26.86 -4.96 18.49
C LEU A 32 25.94 -6.13 18.15
N LEU A 33 25.91 -6.54 16.88
CA LEU A 33 25.05 -7.63 16.42
C LEU A 33 25.49 -9.00 16.96
N SER A 34 26.79 -9.21 17.19
CA SER A 34 27.32 -10.49 17.68
C SER A 34 26.96 -10.77 19.14
N LYS A 35 26.72 -9.71 19.92
CA LYS A 35 26.35 -9.78 21.34
C LYS A 35 24.92 -10.28 21.56
N THR A 36 24.04 -10.06 20.59
CA THR A 36 22.61 -10.42 20.68
C THR A 36 22.24 -11.61 19.79
N THR A 37 23.07 -11.93 18.79
CA THR A 37 22.81 -13.04 17.86
C THR A 37 23.50 -14.33 18.30
N ARG A 38 22.73 -15.38 18.59
CA ARG A 38 23.30 -16.71 18.88
C ARG A 38 24.00 -17.28 17.66
N ASN A 39 25.21 -17.83 17.85
CA ASN A 39 26.06 -18.38 16.78
C ASN A 39 26.31 -17.36 15.66
N TYR A 40 26.62 -16.12 16.03
CA TYR A 40 26.96 -15.09 15.08
C TYR A 40 28.20 -15.46 14.28
N GLU A 41 28.17 -15.14 12.99
CA GLU A 41 29.30 -15.26 12.08
C GLU A 41 29.37 -13.93 11.31
N GLU A 42 30.55 -13.32 11.34
CA GLU A 42 30.81 -12.10 10.58
C GLU A 42 30.70 -12.40 9.08
N ARG A 43 29.95 -11.55 8.37
CA ARG A 43 29.83 -11.61 6.91
C ARG A 43 30.37 -10.32 6.34
N ALA A 44 31.59 -10.35 5.80
CA ALA A 44 32.26 -9.17 5.23
C ALA A 44 31.40 -8.42 4.19
N GLY A 45 30.54 -9.14 3.45
CA GLY A 45 29.57 -8.55 2.52
C GLY A 45 28.55 -7.61 3.19
N GLN A 46 28.11 -7.88 4.43
CA GLN A 46 27.18 -7.01 5.15
C GLN A 46 27.83 -5.68 5.50
N SER A 47 29.03 -5.71 6.08
CA SER A 47 29.78 -4.51 6.44
C SER A 47 30.14 -3.68 5.19
N THR A 48 30.54 -4.37 4.11
CA THR A 48 30.85 -3.74 2.82
C THR A 48 29.62 -3.04 2.23
N MET A 49 28.48 -3.74 2.14
CA MET A 49 27.22 -3.18 1.63
C MET A 49 26.76 -2.02 2.52
N SER A 50 26.79 -2.18 3.84
CA SER A 50 26.36 -1.15 4.78
C SER A 50 27.19 0.12 4.65
N THR A 51 28.52 -0.01 4.54
CA THR A 51 29.43 1.10 4.30
C THR A 51 29.15 1.79 2.96
N ALA A 52 28.88 1.02 1.91
CA ALA A 52 28.55 1.58 0.60
C ALA A 52 27.23 2.35 0.62
N VAL A 53 26.19 1.79 1.27
CA VAL A 53 24.90 2.44 1.46
C VAL A 53 25.04 3.75 2.22
N TRP A 54 25.78 3.76 3.35
CA TRP A 54 26.06 4.97 4.12
C TRP A 54 26.74 6.06 3.30
N LYS A 55 27.79 5.70 2.54
CA LYS A 55 28.51 6.64 1.67
C LYS A 55 27.58 7.24 0.60
N ALA A 56 26.78 6.41 -0.06
CA ALA A 56 25.84 6.88 -1.08
C ALA A 56 24.80 7.85 -0.50
N MET A 57 24.26 7.56 0.69
CA MET A 57 23.31 8.43 1.39
C MET A 57 23.92 9.78 1.79
N ASN A 58 25.21 9.82 2.14
CA ASN A 58 25.90 11.06 2.53
C ASN A 58 26.43 11.88 1.36
N ASN A 59 26.73 11.22 0.25
CA ASN A 59 27.15 11.88 -0.99
C ASN A 59 25.96 12.28 -1.89
N GLU A 60 24.74 11.94 -1.51
CA GLU A 60 23.52 12.14 -2.32
C GLU A 60 23.60 11.41 -3.69
N GLU A 61 24.19 10.22 -3.70
CA GLU A 61 24.41 9.39 -4.89
C GLU A 61 23.43 8.21 -4.96
N HIS A 62 23.20 7.70 -6.17
CA HIS A 62 22.48 6.45 -6.37
C HIS A 62 23.43 5.25 -6.29
N LEU A 63 23.05 4.24 -5.50
CA LEU A 63 23.77 2.98 -5.37
C LEU A 63 22.89 1.83 -5.85
N LEU A 64 23.40 1.05 -6.80
CA LEU A 64 22.86 -0.26 -7.14
C LEU A 64 23.73 -1.33 -6.47
N CYS A 65 23.11 -2.20 -5.68
CA CYS A 65 23.81 -3.27 -4.99
C CYS A 65 23.13 -4.61 -5.26
N GLU A 66 23.90 -5.57 -5.76
CA GLU A 66 23.47 -6.95 -5.89
C GLU A 66 24.03 -7.75 -4.71
N ALA A 67 23.15 -8.40 -3.95
CA ALA A 67 23.51 -9.23 -2.83
C ALA A 67 22.81 -10.59 -2.93
N ALA A 68 23.58 -11.67 -2.84
CA ALA A 68 23.01 -13.02 -2.86
C ALA A 68 22.01 -13.22 -1.71
N THR A 69 21.01 -14.08 -1.90
CA THR A 69 20.04 -14.43 -0.86
C THR A 69 20.74 -15.00 0.38
N GLY A 70 20.25 -14.67 1.57
CA GLY A 70 20.82 -15.16 2.84
C GLY A 70 22.09 -14.44 3.31
N THR A 71 22.57 -13.43 2.59
CA THR A 71 23.71 -12.59 3.00
C THR A 71 23.38 -11.61 4.13
N GLY A 72 22.11 -11.50 4.54
CA GLY A 72 21.64 -10.51 5.52
C GLY A 72 21.63 -9.07 4.98
N LYS A 73 21.32 -8.93 3.69
CA LYS A 73 21.12 -7.65 2.97
C LYS A 73 20.24 -6.65 3.74
N THR A 74 19.22 -7.15 4.43
CA THR A 74 18.23 -6.33 5.11
C THR A 74 18.86 -5.50 6.23
N LEU A 75 19.61 -6.12 7.15
CA LEU A 75 20.31 -5.36 8.19
C LEU A 75 21.37 -4.43 7.59
N ALA A 76 22.04 -4.85 6.53
CA ALA A 76 23.08 -4.05 5.86
C ALA A 76 22.54 -2.71 5.34
N TYR A 77 21.28 -2.64 4.87
CA TYR A 77 20.65 -1.37 4.52
C TYR A 77 19.88 -0.71 5.67
N LEU A 78 19.31 -1.48 6.62
CA LEU A 78 18.50 -0.93 7.73
C LEU A 78 19.34 -0.12 8.72
N TYR A 79 20.52 -0.63 9.09
CA TYR A 79 21.40 0.06 10.03
C TYR A 79 21.81 1.46 9.53
N PRO A 80 22.41 1.63 8.32
CA PRO A 80 22.74 2.96 7.81
C PRO A 80 21.49 3.81 7.55
N ALA A 81 20.35 3.21 7.15
CA ALA A 81 19.10 3.94 7.00
C ALA A 81 18.61 4.58 8.30
N LEU A 82 18.72 3.86 9.42
CA LEU A 82 18.41 4.39 10.73
C LEU A 82 19.37 5.50 11.13
N MET A 83 20.68 5.27 10.99
CA MET A 83 21.69 6.29 11.33
C MET A 83 21.46 7.58 10.53
N LYS A 84 21.13 7.46 9.24
CA LYS A 84 20.81 8.60 8.38
C LYS A 84 19.54 9.30 8.81
N SER A 85 18.52 8.54 9.21
CA SER A 85 17.27 9.10 9.71
C SER A 85 17.47 9.92 10.99
N LEU A 86 18.29 9.42 11.91
CA LEU A 86 18.64 10.09 13.16
C LEU A 86 19.46 11.36 12.91
N GLU A 87 20.44 11.30 12.00
CA GLU A 87 21.27 12.46 11.62
C GLU A 87 20.45 13.58 10.96
N ALA A 88 19.58 13.21 10.00
CA ALA A 88 18.77 14.18 9.25
C ALA A 88 17.49 14.63 9.98
N ASN A 89 17.14 13.97 11.10
CA ASN A 89 15.85 14.11 11.78
C ASN A 89 14.66 14.01 10.81
N ARG A 90 14.75 13.04 9.90
CA ARG A 90 13.76 12.75 8.85
C ARG A 90 13.66 11.24 8.64
N PRO A 91 12.50 10.69 8.27
CA PRO A 91 12.38 9.26 8.04
C PRO A 91 13.19 8.82 6.81
N THR A 92 13.76 7.62 6.89
CA THR A 92 14.24 6.88 5.71
C THR A 92 13.11 5.96 5.22
N VAL A 93 12.82 6.00 3.93
CA VAL A 93 11.77 5.17 3.31
C VAL A 93 12.38 3.90 2.74
N ILE A 94 11.77 2.75 3.06
CA ILE A 94 12.15 1.44 2.56
C ILE A 94 10.96 0.90 1.78
N ALA A 95 11.10 0.80 0.47
CA ALA A 95 10.09 0.24 -0.42
C ALA A 95 10.42 -1.21 -0.72
N THR A 96 9.43 -2.09 -0.56
CA THR A 96 9.56 -3.54 -0.74
C THR A 96 8.33 -4.09 -1.44
N GLU A 97 8.48 -5.17 -2.18
CA GLU A 97 7.41 -5.69 -3.04
C GLU A 97 6.28 -6.38 -2.25
N THR A 98 6.60 -7.23 -1.27
CA THR A 98 5.62 -8.16 -0.70
C THR A 98 5.39 -7.98 0.79
N ILE A 99 4.19 -8.38 1.22
CA ILE A 99 3.73 -8.44 2.61
C ILE A 99 4.69 -9.24 3.49
N ALA A 100 5.09 -10.42 3.00
CA ALA A 100 5.98 -11.31 3.73
C ALA A 100 7.33 -10.64 4.01
N LEU A 101 7.84 -9.86 3.05
CA LEU A 101 9.07 -9.10 3.24
C LEU A 101 8.89 -7.95 4.21
N GLN A 102 7.79 -7.19 4.12
CA GLN A 102 7.49 -6.10 5.07
C GLN A 102 7.39 -6.63 6.50
N GLN A 103 6.65 -7.72 6.70
CA GLN A 103 6.48 -8.34 8.01
C GLN A 103 7.79 -8.94 8.52
N GLN A 104 8.59 -9.56 7.64
CA GLN A 104 9.92 -10.05 7.99
C GLN A 104 10.84 -8.91 8.46
N ILE A 105 10.80 -7.75 7.78
CA ILE A 105 11.58 -6.58 8.20
C ILE A 105 11.17 -6.19 9.63
N VAL A 106 9.87 -6.01 9.90
CA VAL A 106 9.39 -5.54 11.21
C VAL A 106 9.58 -6.57 12.31
N ASP A 107 9.11 -7.81 12.11
CA ASP A 107 9.04 -8.81 13.19
C ASP A 107 10.39 -9.46 13.50
N ARG A 108 11.36 -9.36 12.60
CA ARG A 108 12.67 -10.01 12.76
C ARG A 108 13.82 -9.04 12.68
N GLU A 109 13.92 -8.28 11.60
CA GLU A 109 15.13 -7.49 11.34
C GLU A 109 15.16 -6.21 12.18
N ILE A 110 14.04 -5.53 12.38
CA ILE A 110 13.92 -4.40 13.31
C ILE A 110 14.08 -4.87 14.76
N VAL A 111 13.56 -6.04 15.13
CA VAL A 111 13.77 -6.60 16.47
C VAL A 111 15.26 -6.84 16.75
N LYS A 112 15.98 -7.46 15.82
CA LYS A 112 17.45 -7.62 15.93
C LYS A 112 18.17 -6.29 16.03
N LEU A 113 17.75 -5.29 15.25
CA LEU A 113 18.35 -3.95 15.26
C LEU A 113 18.10 -3.24 16.60
N ASN A 114 16.89 -3.32 17.15
CA ASN A 114 16.54 -2.82 18.48
C ASN A 114 17.38 -3.49 19.57
N GLU A 115 17.51 -4.82 19.55
CA GLU A 115 18.30 -5.58 20.52
C GLU A 115 19.78 -5.20 20.44
N ALA A 116 20.35 -5.13 19.23
CA ALA A 116 21.77 -4.81 19.03
C ALA A 116 22.12 -3.38 19.46
N LEU A 117 21.24 -2.41 19.19
CA LEU A 117 21.45 -1.00 19.56
C LEU A 117 20.97 -0.67 20.98
N ASN A 118 20.19 -1.56 21.60
CA ASN A 118 19.46 -1.33 22.84
C ASN A 118 18.58 -0.05 22.77
N GLU A 119 17.83 0.07 21.68
CA GLU A 119 17.00 1.23 21.34
C GLU A 119 15.59 0.78 20.93
N ASP A 120 14.61 1.66 21.09
CA ASP A 120 13.24 1.46 20.62
C ASP A 120 13.01 2.25 19.33
N ILE A 121 13.35 1.62 18.20
CA ILE A 121 13.23 2.25 16.88
C ILE A 121 11.75 2.30 16.48
N ASN A 122 11.24 3.51 16.29
CA ASN A 122 9.91 3.77 15.79
C ASN A 122 9.85 3.54 14.28
N VAL A 123 9.19 2.43 13.91
CA VAL A 123 8.96 2.03 12.53
C VAL A 123 7.47 2.09 12.22
N ALA A 124 7.13 2.59 11.04
CA ALA A 124 5.75 2.61 10.56
C ALA A 124 5.64 1.89 9.22
N ILE A 125 4.62 1.04 9.08
CA ILE A 125 4.17 0.52 7.79
C ILE A 125 3.12 1.48 7.22
N LEU A 126 3.30 1.94 5.99
CA LEU A 126 2.31 2.74 5.26
C LEU A 126 2.07 2.14 3.87
N LYS A 127 0.79 1.86 3.57
CA LYS A 127 0.34 1.31 2.30
C LYS A 127 -0.65 2.26 1.60
N GLY A 128 -1.04 1.91 0.37
CA GLY A 128 -2.08 2.63 -0.35
C GLY A 128 -3.43 2.58 0.36
N ARG A 129 -4.27 3.60 0.17
CA ARG A 129 -5.62 3.68 0.78
C ARG A 129 -6.46 2.43 0.56
N SER A 130 -6.32 1.80 -0.61
CA SER A 130 -7.04 0.60 -1.00
C SER A 130 -6.79 -0.62 -0.11
N HIS A 131 -5.72 -0.61 0.68
CA HIS A 131 -5.42 -1.68 1.64
C HIS A 131 -6.23 -1.54 2.92
N TYR A 132 -6.76 -0.36 3.22
CA TYR A 132 -7.40 -0.11 4.53
C TYR A 132 -8.93 -0.15 4.43
N LEU A 133 -9.57 -0.81 5.40
CA LEU A 133 -11.02 -0.79 5.53
C LEU A 133 -11.53 0.62 5.87
N CYS A 134 -12.61 1.07 5.21
CA CYS A 134 -13.36 2.24 5.64
C CYS A 134 -14.51 1.83 6.55
N LEU A 135 -14.39 2.12 7.85
CA LEU A 135 -15.42 1.80 8.84
C LEU A 135 -16.80 2.40 8.52
N GLN A 136 -16.83 3.61 7.96
CA GLN A 136 -18.08 4.26 7.56
C GLN A 136 -18.78 3.51 6.42
N LYS A 137 -18.02 3.05 5.42
CA LYS A 137 -18.59 2.28 4.31
C LYS A 137 -19.04 0.90 4.78
N PHE A 138 -18.31 0.30 5.71
CA PHE A 138 -18.70 -0.97 6.32
C PHE A 138 -19.99 -0.84 7.14
N GLU A 139 -20.14 0.21 7.94
CA GLU A 139 -21.40 0.51 8.64
C GLU A 139 -22.57 0.61 7.64
N HIS A 140 -22.41 1.40 6.58
CA HIS A 140 -23.44 1.54 5.54
C HIS A 140 -23.77 0.21 4.83
N PHE A 141 -22.75 -0.63 4.60
CA PHE A 141 -22.94 -1.95 4.01
C PHE A 141 -23.77 -2.87 4.92
N LEU A 142 -23.59 -2.81 6.24
CA LEU A 142 -24.42 -3.54 7.20
C LEU A 142 -25.84 -2.98 7.26
N ASP A 143 -26.01 -1.65 7.20
CA ASP A 143 -27.33 -0.99 7.22
C ASP A 143 -28.19 -1.35 6.00
N ARG A 144 -27.56 -1.61 4.84
CA ARG A 144 -28.25 -2.10 3.64
C ARG A 144 -28.85 -3.50 3.82
N MET A 145 -28.46 -4.21 4.89
CA MET A 145 -28.77 -5.62 5.16
C MET A 145 -28.29 -6.52 4.01
N PRO A 146 -27.06 -7.06 4.12
CA PRO A 146 -26.53 -8.08 3.22
C PRO A 146 -27.60 -9.12 2.83
N SER A 147 -27.68 -9.45 1.55
CA SER A 147 -28.79 -10.25 1.01
C SER A 147 -28.34 -11.52 0.32
N SER A 148 -27.11 -11.53 -0.20
CA SER A 148 -26.53 -12.71 -0.85
C SER A 148 -25.73 -13.55 0.15
N TYR A 149 -25.50 -14.84 -0.17
CA TYR A 149 -24.64 -15.70 0.64
C TYR A 149 -23.22 -15.14 0.78
N ASP A 150 -22.65 -14.62 -0.32
CA ASP A 150 -21.30 -14.05 -0.33
C ASP A 150 -21.21 -12.79 0.54
N GLU A 151 -22.21 -11.92 0.50
CA GLU A 151 -22.26 -10.73 1.35
C GLU A 151 -22.39 -11.10 2.84
N HIS A 152 -23.20 -12.10 3.18
CA HIS A 152 -23.31 -12.59 4.56
C HIS A 152 -21.99 -13.17 5.07
N LEU A 153 -21.34 -14.03 4.27
CA LEU A 153 -20.06 -14.62 4.63
C LEU A 153 -18.99 -13.55 4.81
N PHE A 154 -18.91 -12.60 3.88
CA PHE A 154 -17.96 -11.49 3.94
C PHE A 154 -18.21 -10.58 5.15
N ALA A 155 -19.47 -10.23 5.44
CA ALA A 155 -19.83 -9.46 6.63
C ALA A 155 -19.40 -10.17 7.92
N ALA A 156 -19.67 -11.48 8.03
CA ALA A 156 -19.30 -12.27 9.19
C ALA A 156 -17.77 -12.34 9.36
N GLN A 157 -17.03 -12.54 8.28
CA GLN A 157 -15.56 -12.54 8.30
C GLN A 157 -15.01 -11.20 8.80
N LEU A 158 -15.50 -10.08 8.25
CA LEU A 158 -15.06 -8.75 8.67
C LEU A 158 -15.43 -8.44 10.12
N LEU A 159 -16.62 -8.84 10.60
CA LEU A 159 -17.02 -8.62 11.98
C LEU A 159 -16.11 -9.35 12.98
N VAL A 160 -15.71 -10.58 12.67
CA VAL A 160 -14.75 -11.33 13.52
C VAL A 160 -13.38 -10.68 13.46
N TRP A 161 -12.88 -10.40 12.26
CA TRP A 161 -11.57 -9.79 12.06
C TRP A 161 -11.43 -8.41 12.71
N LEU A 162 -12.50 -7.59 12.71
CA LEU A 162 -12.53 -6.27 13.34
C LEU A 162 -12.30 -6.31 14.86
N VAL A 163 -12.49 -7.46 15.52
CA VAL A 163 -12.21 -7.63 16.94
C VAL A 163 -10.71 -7.79 17.21
N GLU A 164 -9.95 -8.27 16.22
CA GLU A 164 -8.54 -8.61 16.34
C GLU A 164 -7.62 -7.60 15.66
N THR A 165 -8.05 -7.01 14.55
CA THR A 165 -7.20 -6.15 13.72
C THR A 165 -6.83 -4.84 14.40
N ILE A 166 -5.53 -4.51 14.33
CA ILE A 166 -4.99 -3.23 14.77
C ILE A 166 -4.97 -2.25 13.60
N ASP A 167 -4.61 -2.73 12.41
CA ASP A 167 -4.27 -1.89 11.26
C ASP A 167 -5.37 -1.83 10.21
N GLY A 168 -6.37 -2.72 10.27
CA GLY A 168 -7.50 -2.74 9.35
C GLY A 168 -7.05 -2.94 7.90
N ASP A 169 -6.00 -3.73 7.71
CA ASP A 169 -5.37 -4.01 6.43
C ASP A 169 -5.97 -5.27 5.79
N ILE A 170 -6.40 -5.16 4.53
CA ILE A 170 -6.92 -6.27 3.73
C ILE A 170 -5.97 -7.46 3.68
N GLU A 171 -4.67 -7.21 3.80
CA GLU A 171 -3.63 -8.23 3.72
C GLU A 171 -3.65 -9.20 4.92
N GLU A 172 -4.34 -8.85 6.01
CA GLU A 172 -4.61 -9.75 7.14
C GLU A 172 -5.76 -10.74 6.84
N LEU A 173 -6.52 -10.51 5.76
CA LEU A 173 -7.69 -11.29 5.40
C LEU A 173 -7.38 -12.26 4.25
N ASN A 174 -7.83 -13.51 4.41
CA ASN A 174 -7.90 -14.46 3.30
C ASN A 174 -9.32 -14.45 2.70
N LEU A 175 -9.54 -13.55 1.74
CA LEU A 175 -10.83 -13.36 1.10
C LEU A 175 -11.02 -14.33 -0.08
N PRO A 176 -12.22 -14.94 -0.23
CA PRO A 176 -12.55 -15.63 -1.47
C PRO A 176 -12.67 -14.63 -2.64
N SER A 177 -12.67 -15.11 -3.88
CA SER A 177 -12.73 -14.28 -5.09
C SER A 177 -13.90 -13.27 -5.11
N GLY A 178 -15.06 -13.65 -4.58
CA GLY A 178 -16.21 -12.73 -4.40
C GLY A 178 -15.95 -11.63 -3.36
N GLY A 179 -15.21 -11.95 -2.28
CA GLY A 179 -14.87 -11.02 -1.21
C GLY A 179 -14.00 -9.84 -1.68
N TYR A 180 -13.08 -10.07 -2.63
CA TYR A 180 -12.30 -8.97 -3.22
C TYR A 180 -13.18 -7.98 -4.00
N THR A 181 -14.28 -8.44 -4.61
CA THR A 181 -15.21 -7.53 -5.30
C THR A 181 -15.96 -6.67 -4.29
N LEU A 182 -16.38 -7.24 -3.16
CA LEU A 182 -17.02 -6.50 -2.07
C LEU A 182 -16.04 -5.55 -1.37
N TRP A 183 -14.76 -5.93 -1.25
CA TRP A 183 -13.72 -5.06 -0.70
C TRP A 183 -13.56 -3.75 -1.48
N GLU A 184 -13.69 -3.79 -2.81
CA GLU A 184 -13.65 -2.58 -3.65
C GLU A 184 -14.70 -1.54 -3.23
N GLU A 185 -15.84 -2.00 -2.70
CA GLU A 185 -16.89 -1.12 -2.19
C GLU A 185 -16.58 -0.58 -0.80
N LEU A 186 -15.86 -1.33 0.04
CA LEU A 186 -15.62 -1.00 1.45
C LEU A 186 -14.29 -0.31 1.74
N LYS A 187 -13.29 -0.45 0.86
CA LYS A 187 -11.96 0.11 1.07
C LYS A 187 -11.97 1.64 1.16
N SER A 188 -10.97 2.19 1.84
CA SER A 188 -10.71 3.62 1.86
C SER A 188 -10.29 4.10 0.46
N ASP A 189 -10.81 5.25 0.05
CA ASP A 189 -10.42 5.95 -1.17
C ASP A 189 -10.37 7.46 -0.92
N SER A 190 -9.81 8.23 -1.85
CA SER A 190 -9.68 9.68 -1.74
C SER A 190 -10.94 10.44 -2.18
N TYR A 191 -11.80 9.84 -3.01
CA TYR A 191 -12.94 10.49 -3.65
C TYR A 191 -14.15 10.59 -2.72
N THR A 192 -14.39 9.56 -1.91
CA THR A 192 -15.53 9.47 -0.99
C THR A 192 -15.18 9.89 0.44
N CYS A 193 -13.89 10.06 0.75
CA CYS A 193 -13.44 10.36 2.11
C CYS A 193 -13.68 11.81 2.50
N SER A 194 -14.55 12.02 3.50
CA SER A 194 -14.87 13.33 4.10
C SER A 194 -13.80 13.86 5.08
N HIS A 195 -12.70 13.12 5.28
CA HIS A 195 -11.59 13.49 6.18
C HIS A 195 -12.08 13.96 7.56
N ALA A 196 -11.94 15.26 7.88
CA ALA A 196 -12.32 15.83 9.16
C ALA A 196 -13.83 15.75 9.46
N GLY A 197 -14.68 15.63 8.43
CA GLY A 197 -16.12 15.43 8.58
C GLY A 197 -16.54 13.98 8.81
N CYS A 198 -15.62 13.03 8.80
CA CYS A 198 -15.93 11.61 8.97
C CYS A 198 -16.18 11.29 10.46
N SER A 199 -17.32 10.66 10.78
CA SER A 199 -17.64 10.20 12.13
C SER A 199 -16.60 9.23 12.71
N TYR A 200 -15.91 8.49 11.83
CA TYR A 200 -14.88 7.53 12.18
C TYR A 200 -13.46 8.09 12.12
N TYR A 201 -13.26 9.39 11.92
CA TYR A 201 -11.93 9.99 11.69
C TYR A 201 -10.86 9.53 12.70
N ASN A 202 -11.16 9.56 13.99
CA ASN A 202 -10.23 9.15 15.06
C ASN A 202 -9.96 7.63 15.10
N ARG A 203 -10.81 6.81 14.46
CA ARG A 203 -10.68 5.36 14.36
C ARG A 203 -10.30 4.90 12.95
N CYS A 204 -10.08 5.83 12.02
CA CYS A 204 -9.76 5.52 10.63
C CYS A 204 -8.36 4.89 10.53
N TYR A 205 -8.33 3.64 10.09
CA TYR A 205 -7.11 2.85 9.93
C TYR A 205 -6.04 3.55 9.08
N TYR A 206 -6.41 4.00 7.88
CA TYR A 206 -5.51 4.73 7.00
C TYR A 206 -4.98 6.03 7.64
N HIS A 207 -5.85 6.80 8.30
CA HIS A 207 -5.44 8.04 8.96
C HIS A 207 -4.42 7.76 10.08
N ARG A 208 -4.67 6.75 10.93
CA ARG A 208 -3.74 6.35 11.98
C ARG A 208 -2.42 5.82 11.43
N ALA A 209 -2.42 5.10 10.31
CA ALA A 209 -1.19 4.69 9.62
C ALA A 209 -0.38 5.90 9.16
N LYS A 210 -1.05 6.89 8.54
CA LYS A 210 -0.41 8.14 8.11
C LYS A 210 0.15 8.95 9.29
N GLU A 211 -0.58 9.06 10.39
CA GLU A 211 -0.08 9.75 11.59
C GLU A 211 1.12 9.03 12.22
N ARG A 212 1.11 7.70 12.29
CA ARG A 212 2.29 6.92 12.75
C ARG A 212 3.51 7.18 11.87
N ALA A 213 3.33 7.18 10.54
CA ALA A 213 4.42 7.43 9.60
C ALA A 213 5.10 8.80 9.81
N LYS A 214 4.35 9.84 10.20
CA LYS A 214 4.94 11.18 10.48
C LYS A 214 5.96 11.19 11.61
N HIS A 215 5.88 10.25 12.54
CA HIS A 215 6.73 10.18 13.72
C HIS A 215 7.76 9.06 13.65
N ALA A 216 7.80 8.29 12.56
CA ALA A 216 8.69 7.15 12.41
C ALA A 216 10.10 7.59 11.99
N GLN A 217 11.13 6.85 12.42
CA GLN A 217 12.48 6.95 11.85
C GLN A 217 12.58 6.15 10.55
N LEU A 218 11.88 5.01 10.47
CA LEU A 218 11.84 4.18 9.26
C LEU A 218 10.40 4.00 8.81
N ILE A 219 10.15 4.23 7.52
CA ILE A 219 8.86 4.00 6.90
C ILE A 219 9.00 2.83 5.93
N ILE A 220 8.26 1.75 6.19
CA ILE A 220 8.19 0.60 5.30
C ILE A 220 6.94 0.75 4.43
N THR A 221 7.13 0.70 3.12
CA THR A 221 6.07 0.87 2.12
C THR A 221 6.23 -0.13 0.98
N ASN A 222 5.27 -0.16 0.07
CA ASN A 222 5.44 -0.81 -1.22
C ASN A 222 5.94 0.15 -2.31
N HIS A 223 6.48 -0.43 -3.37
CA HIS A 223 6.94 0.30 -4.56
C HIS A 223 5.83 1.18 -5.16
N SER A 224 4.59 0.67 -5.21
CA SER A 224 3.47 1.37 -5.82
C SER A 224 3.06 2.64 -5.11
N LEU A 225 3.03 2.63 -3.77
CA LEU A 225 2.75 3.82 -2.98
C LEU A 225 3.86 4.84 -3.11
N LEU A 226 5.12 4.41 -3.12
CA LEU A 226 6.26 5.30 -3.29
C LEU A 226 6.22 6.03 -4.64
N PHE A 227 5.90 5.31 -5.72
CA PHE A 227 5.68 5.95 -7.03
C PHE A 227 4.49 6.90 -7.00
N THR A 228 3.37 6.47 -6.43
CA THR A 228 2.19 7.33 -6.31
C THR A 228 2.51 8.62 -5.54
N ASP A 229 3.27 8.53 -4.45
CA ASP A 229 3.72 9.66 -3.68
C ASP A 229 4.57 10.62 -4.52
N ARG A 230 5.59 10.09 -5.20
CA ARG A 230 6.55 10.90 -5.97
C ARG A 230 5.94 11.59 -7.18
N PHE A 231 4.99 10.94 -7.86
CA PHE A 231 4.37 11.44 -9.09
C PHE A 231 3.01 12.11 -8.86
N SER A 232 2.48 12.09 -7.63
CA SER A 232 1.29 12.87 -7.26
C SER A 232 1.66 14.25 -6.72
N SER A 233 0.76 15.22 -6.88
CA SER A 233 0.92 16.56 -6.30
C SER A 233 0.63 16.61 -4.78
N SER A 234 0.15 15.52 -4.19
CA SER A 234 -0.54 15.52 -2.89
C SER A 234 0.27 15.03 -1.68
N GLY A 235 1.53 14.58 -1.84
CA GLY A 235 2.42 14.19 -0.73
C GLY A 235 1.76 13.26 0.30
N ILE A 236 1.73 11.97 -0.01
CA ILE A 236 1.18 10.91 0.85
C ILE A 236 2.14 10.61 2.01
N LEU A 237 3.41 10.40 1.69
CA LEU A 237 4.48 10.12 2.64
C LEU A 237 4.92 11.43 3.33
N PRO A 238 5.40 11.36 4.58
CA PRO A 238 6.13 12.47 5.21
C PRO A 238 7.35 12.88 4.37
N LYS A 239 7.88 14.08 4.56
CA LYS A 239 9.10 14.49 3.85
C LYS A 239 10.26 13.54 4.21
N TYR A 240 10.89 12.98 3.19
CA TYR A 240 12.05 12.09 3.30
C TYR A 240 13.12 12.54 2.30
N ASP A 241 14.38 12.27 2.61
CA ASP A 241 15.52 12.55 1.72
C ASP A 241 16.17 11.28 1.18
N THR A 242 15.85 10.13 1.75
CA THR A 242 16.50 8.86 1.43
C THR A 242 15.46 7.77 1.23
N VAL A 243 15.66 7.00 0.15
CA VAL A 243 14.82 5.87 -0.23
C VAL A 243 15.72 4.67 -0.49
N ILE A 244 15.31 3.52 0.02
CA ILE A 244 15.87 2.21 -0.31
C ILE A 244 14.80 1.40 -1.05
N PHE A 245 15.16 0.87 -2.21
CA PHE A 245 14.34 -0.12 -2.93
C PHE A 245 14.88 -1.52 -2.63
N ASP A 246 14.12 -2.34 -1.92
CA ASP A 246 14.38 -3.77 -1.75
C ASP A 246 13.66 -4.56 -2.83
N GLU A 247 14.29 -5.61 -3.34
CA GLU A 247 13.84 -6.32 -4.55
C GLU A 247 13.61 -5.38 -5.75
N ALA A 248 14.55 -4.44 -5.96
CA ALA A 248 14.47 -3.41 -7.00
C ALA A 248 14.29 -3.96 -8.44
N HIS A 249 14.51 -5.25 -8.67
CA HIS A 249 14.19 -5.90 -9.95
C HIS A 249 12.68 -5.85 -10.28
N GLN A 250 11.80 -5.72 -9.28
CA GLN A 250 10.34 -5.57 -9.47
C GLN A 250 9.92 -4.12 -9.75
N MET A 251 10.86 -3.18 -9.69
CA MET A 251 10.61 -1.75 -9.80
C MET A 251 10.06 -1.36 -11.17
N GLU A 252 10.60 -1.94 -12.25
CA GLU A 252 10.18 -1.63 -13.64
C GLU A 252 8.73 -2.05 -13.89
N ASP A 253 8.40 -3.30 -13.57
CA ASP A 253 7.04 -3.84 -13.73
C ASP A 253 6.03 -3.05 -12.89
N THR A 254 6.40 -2.67 -11.67
CA THR A 254 5.54 -1.86 -10.81
C THR A 254 5.38 -0.45 -11.36
N ALA A 255 6.44 0.18 -11.83
CA ALA A 255 6.37 1.50 -12.45
C ALA A 255 5.45 1.48 -13.68
N GLY A 256 5.57 0.46 -14.55
CA GLY A 256 4.72 0.30 -15.73
C GLY A 256 3.23 0.18 -15.38
N LYS A 257 2.90 -0.58 -14.34
CA LYS A 257 1.50 -0.76 -13.88
C LYS A 257 0.89 0.51 -13.28
N TYR A 258 1.66 1.24 -12.46
CA TYR A 258 1.11 2.35 -11.66
C TYR A 258 1.27 3.73 -12.30
N LEU A 259 2.27 3.91 -13.16
CA LEU A 259 2.44 5.14 -13.96
C LEU A 259 1.78 5.03 -15.33
N GLY A 260 1.48 3.81 -15.78
CA GLY A 260 0.73 3.55 -16.99
C GLY A 260 -0.78 3.75 -16.81
N TYR A 261 -1.47 3.92 -17.93
CA TYR A 261 -2.93 3.87 -17.97
C TYR A 261 -3.35 2.48 -18.43
N GLU A 262 -4.02 1.74 -17.55
CA GLU A 262 -4.69 0.49 -17.91
C GLU A 262 -6.19 0.75 -18.08
N SER A 263 -6.80 0.08 -19.05
CA SER A 263 -8.25 0.01 -19.12
C SER A 263 -8.71 -1.39 -19.44
N ASN A 264 -9.75 -1.84 -18.74
CA ASN A 264 -10.27 -3.19 -18.83
C ASN A 264 -11.75 -3.15 -19.20
N TYR A 265 -12.13 -3.96 -20.20
CA TYR A 265 -13.51 -4.10 -20.63
C TYR A 265 -14.48 -4.31 -19.46
N GLN A 266 -14.15 -5.28 -18.60
CA GLN A 266 -14.98 -5.70 -17.47
C GLN A 266 -15.13 -4.61 -16.40
N GLN A 267 -14.09 -3.79 -16.17
CA GLN A 267 -14.17 -2.73 -15.16
C GLN A 267 -15.20 -1.68 -15.51
N LEU A 268 -15.20 -1.19 -16.76
CA LEU A 268 -16.21 -0.21 -17.20
C LEU A 268 -17.61 -0.82 -17.20
N VAL A 269 -17.75 -2.07 -17.68
CA VAL A 269 -19.04 -2.77 -17.69
C VAL A 269 -19.61 -2.92 -16.28
N ARG A 270 -18.78 -3.27 -15.29
CA ARG A 270 -19.20 -3.34 -13.87
C ARG A 270 -19.63 -1.97 -13.35
N LEU A 271 -18.87 -0.91 -13.62
CA LEU A 271 -19.22 0.46 -13.22
C LEU A 271 -20.56 0.90 -13.81
N ILE A 272 -20.75 0.69 -15.12
CA ILE A 272 -22.02 0.99 -15.80
C ILE A 272 -23.17 0.16 -15.20
N SER A 273 -22.93 -1.12 -14.91
CA SER A 273 -23.96 -2.00 -14.35
C SER A 273 -24.44 -1.54 -12.97
N ARG A 274 -23.55 -0.96 -12.14
CA ARG A 274 -23.92 -0.39 -10.82
C ARG A 274 -24.91 0.76 -10.91
N PHE A 275 -24.91 1.52 -12.01
CA PHE A 275 -25.90 2.56 -12.22
C PHE A 275 -27.31 1.99 -12.44
N GLY A 276 -27.45 0.71 -12.78
CA GLY A 276 -28.75 0.13 -13.06
C GLY A 276 -29.24 0.54 -14.44
N LEU A 277 -28.84 -0.24 -15.44
CA LEU A 277 -29.30 -0.05 -16.81
C LEU A 277 -30.72 -0.59 -17.01
N GLN A 278 -31.13 -1.58 -16.22
CA GLN A 278 -32.49 -2.14 -16.23
C GLN A 278 -33.44 -1.31 -15.35
N ASP A 279 -34.74 -1.37 -15.65
CA ASP A 279 -35.75 -0.50 -15.04
C ASP A 279 -36.08 -0.80 -13.57
N SER A 280 -35.50 -1.85 -12.98
CA SER A 280 -35.88 -2.34 -11.65
C SER A 280 -34.74 -2.42 -10.64
N ASP A 281 -33.53 -1.98 -10.97
CA ASP A 281 -32.35 -2.13 -10.10
C ASP A 281 -31.31 -1.01 -10.32
N GLY A 282 -30.39 -0.85 -9.38
CA GLY A 282 -29.24 0.07 -9.43
C GLY A 282 -29.52 1.53 -9.07
N LEU A 283 -28.45 2.33 -9.05
CA LEU A 283 -28.47 3.71 -8.49
C LEU A 283 -29.45 4.65 -9.20
N LEU A 284 -29.58 4.56 -10.52
CA LEU A 284 -30.51 5.40 -11.28
C LEU A 284 -31.97 5.07 -10.94
N PHE A 285 -32.29 3.80 -10.65
CA PHE A 285 -33.61 3.41 -10.17
C PHE A 285 -33.90 3.94 -8.76
N GLU A 286 -32.92 3.92 -7.85
CA GLU A 286 -33.07 4.51 -6.52
C GLU A 286 -33.29 6.02 -6.57
N ILE A 287 -32.58 6.72 -7.47
CA ILE A 287 -32.79 8.14 -7.75
C ILE A 287 -34.21 8.34 -8.30
N GLU A 288 -34.62 7.56 -9.31
CA GLU A 288 -35.95 7.61 -9.91
C GLU A 288 -37.07 7.45 -8.87
N ARG A 289 -36.93 6.45 -7.98
CA ARG A 289 -37.85 6.20 -6.87
C ARG A 289 -37.87 7.35 -5.87
N SER A 290 -36.71 7.95 -5.56
CA SER A 290 -36.61 9.06 -4.62
C SER A 290 -37.18 10.39 -5.16
N LEU A 291 -37.20 10.53 -6.49
CA LEU A 291 -37.77 11.68 -7.20
C LEU A 291 -39.31 11.58 -7.36
N LYS A 292 -39.90 10.38 -7.27
CA LYS A 292 -41.37 10.20 -7.33
C LYS A 292 -42.05 11.05 -6.24
N GLY A 293 -42.79 12.07 -6.68
CA GLY A 293 -43.56 12.96 -5.81
C GLY A 293 -42.81 14.18 -5.27
N LYS A 294 -41.56 14.43 -5.67
CA LYS A 294 -40.80 15.63 -5.29
C LYS A 294 -40.47 16.46 -6.54
N SER A 295 -40.90 17.72 -6.56
CA SER A 295 -40.52 18.68 -7.62
C SER A 295 -39.10 19.18 -7.39
N ILE A 296 -38.10 18.35 -7.68
CA ILE A 296 -36.69 18.76 -7.67
C ILE A 296 -36.37 19.35 -9.05
N THR A 297 -36.04 20.64 -9.08
CA THR A 297 -35.94 21.48 -10.30
C THR A 297 -34.72 21.23 -11.19
N ARG A 298 -33.79 20.33 -10.81
CA ARG A 298 -32.54 20.09 -11.57
C ARG A 298 -32.38 18.68 -12.12
N TYR A 299 -33.07 17.70 -11.56
CA TYR A 299 -32.94 16.28 -11.93
C TYR A 299 -34.35 15.70 -11.99
N ASP A 300 -34.94 15.70 -13.18
CA ASP A 300 -36.27 15.15 -13.42
C ASP A 300 -36.19 13.72 -14.00
N MET A 301 -37.36 13.13 -14.22
CA MET A 301 -37.47 11.78 -14.78
C MET A 301 -36.88 11.67 -16.20
N GLU A 302 -36.93 12.77 -16.96
CA GLU A 302 -36.38 12.83 -18.31
C GLU A 302 -34.85 12.80 -18.27
N TRP A 303 -34.24 13.53 -17.34
CA TRP A 303 -32.80 13.49 -17.08
C TRP A 303 -32.32 12.07 -16.74
N VAL A 304 -33.03 11.35 -15.85
CA VAL A 304 -32.66 9.97 -15.48
C VAL A 304 -32.73 9.04 -16.70
N ARG A 305 -33.78 9.16 -17.52
CA ARG A 305 -33.94 8.35 -18.74
C ARG A 305 -32.82 8.64 -19.76
N ASN A 306 -32.49 9.91 -19.97
CA ASN A 306 -31.42 10.31 -20.91
C ASN A 306 -30.06 9.76 -20.46
N ARG A 307 -29.75 9.82 -19.15
CA ARG A 307 -28.52 9.23 -18.59
C ARG A 307 -28.47 7.70 -18.76
N LYS A 308 -29.59 6.98 -18.58
CA LYS A 308 -29.65 5.54 -18.86
C LYS A 308 -29.27 5.25 -20.31
N GLN A 309 -29.84 5.97 -21.29
CA GLN A 309 -29.53 5.78 -22.72
C GLN A 309 -28.07 6.05 -23.07
N GLU A 310 -27.48 7.11 -22.51
CA GLU A 310 -26.06 7.43 -22.72
C GLU A 310 -25.13 6.34 -22.18
N LEU A 311 -25.43 5.81 -20.99
CA LEU A 311 -24.65 4.70 -20.42
C LEU A 311 -24.74 3.43 -21.27
N TYR A 312 -25.91 3.13 -21.84
CA TYR A 312 -26.07 2.04 -22.81
C TYR A 312 -25.21 2.25 -24.06
N HIS A 313 -25.23 3.46 -24.63
CA HIS A 313 -24.43 3.80 -25.79
C HIS A 313 -22.93 3.65 -25.51
N LEU A 314 -22.47 4.20 -24.38
CA LEU A 314 -21.09 4.09 -23.92
C LEU A 314 -20.65 2.63 -23.78
N GLN A 315 -21.49 1.77 -23.20
CA GLN A 315 -21.20 0.34 -23.08
C GLN A 315 -21.03 -0.33 -24.46
N SER A 316 -21.86 0.03 -25.43
CA SER A 316 -21.77 -0.48 -26.80
C SER A 316 -20.50 -0.01 -27.52
N GLU A 317 -20.17 1.29 -27.45
CA GLU A 317 -18.92 1.83 -28.01
C GLU A 317 -17.69 1.19 -27.38
N TRP A 318 -17.74 0.95 -26.07
CA TRP A 318 -16.67 0.28 -25.35
C TRP A 318 -16.43 -1.15 -25.84
N LEU A 319 -17.50 -1.91 -26.08
CA LEU A 319 -17.41 -3.24 -26.68
C LEU A 319 -16.79 -3.19 -28.09
N GLN A 320 -17.21 -2.24 -28.92
CA GLN A 320 -16.67 -2.08 -30.28
C GLN A 320 -15.18 -1.73 -30.27
N LEU A 321 -14.75 -0.86 -29.35
CA LEU A 321 -13.34 -0.54 -29.17
C LEU A 321 -12.51 -1.79 -28.83
N PHE A 322 -12.93 -2.57 -27.84
CA PHE A 322 -12.20 -3.78 -27.42
C PHE A 322 -12.17 -4.84 -28.51
N GLN A 323 -13.27 -5.03 -29.26
CA GLN A 323 -13.29 -5.92 -30.42
C GLN A 323 -12.31 -5.46 -31.50
N THR A 324 -12.23 -4.15 -31.75
CA THR A 324 -11.29 -3.58 -32.73
C THR A 324 -9.85 -3.77 -32.29
N LEU A 325 -9.54 -3.49 -31.02
CA LEU A 325 -8.21 -3.70 -30.44
C LEU A 325 -7.80 -5.18 -30.49
N GLN A 326 -8.71 -6.09 -30.14
CA GLN A 326 -8.47 -7.54 -30.22
C GLN A 326 -8.17 -7.98 -31.65
N ASN A 327 -8.90 -7.46 -32.64
CA ASN A 327 -8.65 -7.73 -34.05
C ASN A 327 -7.27 -7.24 -34.51
N ILE A 328 -6.83 -6.07 -34.04
CA ILE A 328 -5.49 -5.53 -34.34
C ILE A 328 -4.40 -6.37 -33.68
N ALA A 329 -4.58 -6.72 -32.41
CA ALA A 329 -3.64 -7.55 -31.66
C ALA A 329 -3.45 -8.91 -32.35
N ASN A 330 -4.56 -9.59 -32.69
CA ASN A 330 -4.53 -10.87 -33.41
C ASN A 330 -3.84 -10.77 -34.78
N LYS A 331 -4.06 -9.68 -35.53
CA LYS A 331 -3.36 -9.45 -36.81
C LYS A 331 -1.84 -9.24 -36.64
N LYS A 332 -1.39 -8.70 -35.50
CA LYS A 332 0.04 -8.52 -35.19
C LYS A 332 0.71 -9.82 -34.74
N THR A 333 0.04 -10.66 -33.96
CA THR A 333 0.56 -11.99 -33.58
C THR A 333 0.78 -12.87 -34.82
N PHE A 334 -0.15 -12.86 -35.78
CA PHE A 334 0.03 -13.55 -37.07
C PHE A 334 1.21 -13.01 -37.92
N ARG A 335 1.69 -11.78 -37.69
CA ARG A 335 2.89 -11.22 -38.35
C ARG A 335 4.17 -11.54 -37.59
N ASN A 336 4.15 -11.58 -36.26
CA ASN A 336 5.35 -11.86 -35.47
C ASN A 336 5.76 -13.35 -35.47
N ASP A 337 4.81 -14.28 -35.67
CA ASP A 337 5.15 -15.70 -35.87
C ASP A 337 5.86 -15.98 -37.21
N SER A 338 5.98 -14.98 -38.10
CA SER A 338 6.74 -15.07 -39.36
C SER A 338 8.14 -14.43 -39.30
N LEU A 339 8.59 -13.96 -38.13
CA LEU A 339 9.90 -13.33 -37.93
C LEU A 339 10.72 -13.96 -36.78
N SER A 340 10.49 -15.24 -36.46
CA SER A 340 11.39 -16.02 -35.60
C SER A 340 12.56 -16.62 -36.40
N THR A 341 13.35 -15.77 -37.05
CA THR A 341 14.71 -16.12 -37.48
C THR A 341 15.55 -14.85 -37.49
N ILE A 342 16.23 -14.56 -36.39
CA ILE A 342 17.62 -14.07 -36.34
C ILE A 342 18.09 -14.39 -34.91
N ALA A 343 18.90 -15.44 -34.84
CA ALA A 343 19.76 -15.73 -33.71
C ALA A 343 20.91 -14.71 -33.67
N VAL A 344 21.23 -14.17 -32.49
CA VAL A 344 22.54 -14.19 -31.83
C VAL A 344 22.29 -14.15 -30.32
#